data_AF-A0A2T2VJS2-F1
#
_entry.id   AF-A0A2T2VJS2-F1
#
_cell.length_a   1.000
_cell.length_b   1.000
_cell.length_c   1.000
_cell.angle_alpha   90.00
_cell.angle_beta   90.00
_cell.angle_gamma   90.00
#
_symmetry.space_group_name_H-M   'P 1'
#
loop_
_entity.id
_entity.type
_entity.pdbx_description
1 polymer ?
#
loop_
_entity_poly.entity_id
_entity_poly.type
_entity_poly.pdbx_seq_one_letter_code
_entity_poly.pdbx_strand_id
1 'polypeptide(L)'
;MDLRTYWVNYPKSLLKTNNSIYPGSISHLFLVFCFGILALSAGAQGGCYGYGSNKNDIGHDLVQLPDGDIVLAGEINKNSGDAFLMRFEPESRNIVWEKIYSTNGPDAAKGVVVQNGFIYMAGYAQSSNRAREMFVLKVDISDGSIVGGTSTNAAYGSSNQ
;
A
#
# COMPACT_ATOMS: atom_id res chain seq x y z
N MET A 1 -2.52 59.11 -41.37
CA MET A 1 -1.84 58.30 -40.35
C MET A 1 -1.57 56.95 -41.00
N ASP A 2 -0.29 56.68 -41.26
CA ASP A 2 0.25 55.55 -42.03
C ASP A 2 0.85 54.54 -41.05
N LEU A 3 0.54 53.24 -41.19
CA LEU A 3 1.22 52.15 -40.50
C LEU A 3 1.54 51.06 -41.52
N ARG A 4 2.84 50.96 -41.85
CA ARG A 4 3.41 50.08 -42.86
C ARG A 4 3.73 48.68 -42.32
N THR A 5 3.49 47.69 -43.17
CA THR A 5 3.89 46.28 -43.05
C THR A 5 5.38 46.10 -43.33
N TYR A 6 6.10 45.30 -42.54
CA TYR A 6 7.44 44.79 -42.90
C TYR A 6 7.59 43.31 -42.52
N TRP A 7 7.95 42.50 -43.52
CA TRP A 7 8.37 41.10 -43.42
C TRP A 7 9.88 41.03 -43.14
N VAL A 8 10.34 40.05 -42.34
CA VAL A 8 11.78 39.77 -42.15
C VAL A 8 12.14 38.44 -42.80
N ASN A 9 13.12 38.50 -43.72
CA ASN A 9 13.71 37.38 -44.46
C ASN A 9 14.84 36.71 -43.65
N TYR A 10 15.01 35.40 -43.79
CA TYR A 10 16.23 34.68 -43.41
C TYR A 10 17.02 34.30 -44.67
N PRO A 11 18.30 34.67 -44.81
CA PRO A 11 19.14 34.16 -45.89
C PRO A 11 19.74 32.78 -45.56
N LYS A 12 19.68 31.85 -46.52
CA LYS A 12 20.46 30.59 -46.56
C LYS A 12 21.65 30.76 -47.50
N SER A 13 22.87 30.59 -46.99
CA SER A 13 24.13 30.24 -47.71
C SER A 13 25.32 30.50 -46.76
N LEU A 14 26.40 29.73 -46.64
CA LEU A 14 27.11 28.77 -47.47
C LEU A 14 28.14 28.04 -46.58
N LEU A 15 28.30 26.73 -46.74
CA LEU A 15 29.44 25.97 -46.21
C LEU A 15 30.74 26.44 -46.89
N LYS A 16 31.78 26.73 -46.10
CA LYS A 16 33.18 26.58 -46.52
C LYS A 16 34.00 25.98 -45.38
N THR A 17 34.51 24.78 -45.64
CA THR A 17 35.57 24.08 -44.91
C THR A 17 36.88 24.85 -45.01
N ASN A 18 37.77 24.73 -44.02
CA ASN A 18 39.20 24.40 -44.20
C ASN A 18 39.98 24.41 -42.86
N ASN A 19 40.44 23.20 -42.50
CA ASN A 19 41.73 22.82 -41.90
C ASN A 19 42.25 23.47 -40.61
N SER A 20 42.29 22.61 -39.56
CA SER A 20 43.40 22.30 -38.62
C SER A 20 44.17 23.48 -38.00
N ILE A 21 44.33 23.55 -36.68
CA ILE A 21 45.36 22.81 -35.91
C ILE A 21 44.97 22.83 -34.42
N TYR A 22 44.83 21.65 -33.79
CA TYR A 22 45.04 21.49 -32.34
C TYR A 22 46.38 20.76 -32.18
N PRO A 23 47.43 21.36 -31.57
CA PRO A 23 48.67 20.65 -31.34
C PRO A 23 48.65 19.99 -29.95
N GLY A 24 49.02 18.71 -29.86
CA GLY A 24 49.47 18.10 -28.60
C GLY A 24 48.84 16.77 -28.18
N SER A 25 49.25 15.67 -28.81
CA SER A 25 49.58 14.35 -28.20
C SER A 25 48.65 13.70 -27.15
N ILE A 26 47.75 12.83 -27.65
CA ILE A 26 47.45 11.42 -27.25
C ILE A 26 48.06 10.89 -25.93
N SER A 27 47.22 10.36 -25.02
CA SER A 27 47.22 8.93 -24.59
C SER A 27 46.40 8.69 -23.30
N HIS A 28 45.26 8.00 -23.41
CA HIS A 28 44.93 6.72 -22.75
C HIS A 28 43.43 6.45 -22.81
N LEU A 29 43.14 5.39 -23.55
CA LEU A 29 41.85 4.73 -23.73
C LEU A 29 41.46 4.02 -22.42
N PHE A 30 40.33 4.39 -21.81
CA PHE A 30 39.57 3.48 -20.95
C PHE A 30 38.17 3.35 -21.52
N LEU A 31 37.92 2.20 -22.13
CA LEU A 31 36.67 1.80 -22.73
C LEU A 31 35.87 1.08 -21.65
N VAL A 32 34.90 1.76 -21.02
CA VAL A 32 33.80 1.07 -20.33
C VAL A 32 32.50 1.78 -20.70
N PHE A 33 31.74 1.07 -21.52
CA PHE A 33 30.29 1.23 -21.70
C PHE A 33 29.62 1.50 -20.34
N CYS A 34 28.90 2.61 -20.23
CA CYS A 34 27.72 2.63 -19.37
C CYS A 34 26.56 3.19 -20.18
N PHE A 35 25.97 2.30 -20.98
CA PHE A 35 24.57 2.39 -21.33
C PHE A 35 23.75 2.57 -20.05
N GLY A 36 22.74 3.43 -20.11
CA GLY A 36 21.67 3.44 -19.13
C GLY A 36 21.96 4.35 -17.93
N ILE A 37 21.43 5.58 -18.00
CA ILE A 37 20.76 6.08 -16.79
C ILE A 37 19.65 5.06 -16.54
N LEU A 38 19.90 4.13 -15.60
CA LEU A 38 18.87 3.25 -15.07
C LEU A 38 17.80 4.15 -14.46
N ALA A 39 16.68 4.30 -15.16
CA ALA A 39 15.41 4.42 -14.48
C ALA A 39 15.14 3.05 -13.81
N LEU A 40 15.69 2.85 -12.61
CA LEU A 40 15.27 1.77 -11.73
C LEU A 40 14.17 2.31 -10.82
N SER A 41 12.97 2.52 -11.37
CA SER A 41 11.81 2.08 -10.59
C SER A 41 11.51 0.69 -11.13
N ALA A 42 11.88 -0.30 -10.33
CA ALA A 42 11.62 -1.70 -10.56
C ALA A 42 10.26 -1.89 -11.24
N GLY A 43 10.24 -2.68 -12.31
CA GLY A 43 9.00 -3.00 -13.00
C GLY A 43 7.93 -3.34 -11.97
N ALA A 44 6.78 -2.67 -12.07
CA ALA A 44 5.57 -3.13 -11.43
C ALA A 44 5.20 -4.45 -12.10
N GLN A 45 5.90 -5.51 -11.72
CA GLN A 45 5.46 -6.88 -11.92
C GLN A 45 4.19 -6.94 -11.08
N GLY A 46 3.04 -6.85 -11.72
CA GLY A 46 1.75 -7.06 -11.09
C GLY A 46 1.65 -8.51 -10.61
N GLY A 47 2.37 -8.84 -9.55
CA GLY A 47 2.24 -10.08 -8.80
C GLY A 47 1.27 -9.86 -7.65
N CYS A 48 0.47 -10.87 -7.33
CA CYS A 48 -0.21 -10.92 -6.05
C CYS A 48 0.85 -11.21 -4.96
N TYR A 49 0.91 -10.37 -3.95
CA TYR A 49 1.65 -10.66 -2.72
C TYR A 49 0.67 -11.28 -1.73
N GLY A 50 0.91 -12.54 -1.36
CA GLY A 50 0.11 -13.24 -0.37
C GLY A 50 0.60 -12.92 1.03
N TYR A 51 -0.31 -12.49 1.89
CA TYR A 51 -0.08 -12.29 3.33
C TYR A 51 -1.05 -13.20 4.09
N GLY A 52 -0.56 -13.85 5.16
CA GLY A 52 -1.38 -14.75 5.96
C GLY A 52 -0.65 -16.01 6.44
N SER A 53 -1.38 -17.11 6.49
CA SER A 53 -0.99 -18.43 6.92
C SER A 53 -0.67 -19.36 5.74
N ASN A 54 -0.41 -20.64 6.05
CA ASN A 54 -0.28 -21.70 5.05
C ASN A 54 -1.63 -22.39 4.72
N LYS A 55 -2.76 -21.79 5.13
CA LYS A 55 -4.12 -22.25 4.84
C LYS A 55 -4.88 -21.17 4.05
N ASN A 56 -6.17 -21.38 3.83
CA ASN A 56 -7.00 -20.40 3.12
C ASN A 56 -7.20 -19.16 3.99
N ASP A 57 -6.66 -18.02 3.60
CA ASP A 57 -6.94 -16.74 4.26
C ASP A 57 -7.78 -15.87 3.32
N ILE A 58 -8.69 -15.10 3.88
CA ILE A 58 -9.67 -14.34 3.09
C ILE A 58 -9.67 -12.89 3.56
N GLY A 59 -9.32 -11.97 2.66
CA GLY A 59 -9.57 -10.54 2.83
C GLY A 59 -11.02 -10.22 2.49
N HIS A 60 -11.72 -9.51 3.37
CA HIS A 60 -13.12 -9.17 3.20
C HIS A 60 -13.35 -7.72 2.84
N ASP A 61 -12.61 -6.82 3.48
CA ASP A 61 -12.78 -5.38 3.30
C ASP A 61 -11.46 -4.65 3.54
N LEU A 62 -11.34 -3.45 3.00
CA LEU A 62 -10.18 -2.60 3.20
C LEU A 62 -10.54 -1.12 3.26
N VAL A 63 -9.69 -0.35 3.93
CA VAL A 63 -9.80 1.11 3.99
C VAL A 63 -8.42 1.74 3.90
N GLN A 64 -8.31 2.83 3.13
CA GLN A 64 -7.09 3.64 3.08
C GLN A 64 -7.08 4.66 4.23
N LEU A 65 -5.95 4.77 4.91
CA LEU A 65 -5.68 5.73 5.96
C LEU A 65 -5.22 7.07 5.36
N PRO A 66 -5.32 8.19 6.11
CA PRO A 66 -4.88 9.51 5.62
C PRO A 66 -3.38 9.60 5.28
N ASP A 67 -2.56 8.74 5.86
CA ASP A 67 -1.12 8.63 5.57
C ASP A 67 -0.80 7.75 4.35
N GLY A 68 -1.82 7.18 3.71
CA GLY A 68 -1.69 6.34 2.52
C GLY A 68 -1.63 4.84 2.79
N ASP A 69 -1.45 4.44 4.06
CA ASP A 69 -1.48 3.03 4.46
C ASP A 69 -2.86 2.41 4.23
N ILE A 70 -2.89 1.09 4.13
CA ILE A 70 -4.11 0.32 3.96
C ILE A 70 -4.34 -0.51 5.22
N VAL A 71 -5.56 -0.46 5.75
CA VAL A 71 -6.05 -1.41 6.74
C VAL A 71 -6.90 -2.46 6.01
N LEU A 72 -6.51 -3.72 6.13
CA LEU A 72 -7.23 -4.88 5.59
C LEU A 72 -7.92 -5.62 6.74
N ALA A 73 -9.21 -5.93 6.58
CA ALA A 73 -9.98 -6.80 7.47
C ALA A 73 -10.26 -8.14 6.79
N GLY A 74 -10.16 -9.22 7.54
CA GLY A 74 -10.34 -10.56 7.00
C GLY A 74 -10.49 -11.66 8.05
N GLU A 75 -10.24 -12.88 7.58
CA GLU A 75 -10.06 -14.07 8.42
C GLU A 75 -8.76 -14.78 8.06
N ILE A 76 -8.02 -15.20 9.09
CA ILE A 76 -6.79 -15.98 8.95
C ILE A 76 -7.01 -17.38 9.51
N ASN A 77 -6.66 -18.42 8.75
CA ASN A 77 -6.90 -19.79 9.15
C ASN A 77 -5.67 -20.39 9.84
N LYS A 78 -5.40 -19.97 11.09
CA LYS A 78 -4.37 -20.64 11.91
C LYS A 78 -4.93 -21.91 12.56
N ASN A 79 -6.10 -21.88 13.22
CA ASN A 79 -6.70 -23.07 13.85
C ASN A 79 -8.23 -23.25 13.75
N SER A 80 -8.99 -22.27 13.27
CA SER A 80 -10.42 -22.44 12.93
C SER A 80 -11.00 -21.30 12.07
N GLY A 81 -10.15 -20.39 11.61
CA GLY A 81 -10.54 -19.09 11.07
C GLY A 81 -10.65 -18.10 12.20
N ASP A 82 -9.76 -17.11 12.24
CA ASP A 82 -9.72 -16.09 13.27
C ASP A 82 -9.86 -14.72 12.61
N ALA A 83 -10.58 -13.79 13.24
CA ALA A 83 -10.73 -12.46 12.70
C ALA A 83 -9.35 -11.78 12.63
N PHE A 84 -9.07 -11.11 11.52
CA PHE A 84 -7.75 -10.59 11.22
C PHE A 84 -7.82 -9.12 10.81
N LEU A 85 -6.85 -8.35 11.27
CA LEU A 85 -6.63 -6.99 10.84
C LEU A 85 -5.14 -6.76 10.56
N MET A 86 -4.83 -6.11 9.46
CA MET A 86 -3.47 -5.77 9.09
C MET A 86 -3.41 -4.33 8.59
N ARG A 87 -2.40 -3.59 9.05
CA ARG A 87 -2.01 -2.32 8.45
C ARG A 87 -0.78 -2.54 7.59
N PHE A 88 -0.85 -2.05 6.36
CA PHE A 88 0.11 -2.31 5.30
C PHE A 88 0.48 -1.01 4.60
N GLU A 89 1.77 -0.78 4.40
CA GLU A 89 2.31 0.36 3.67
C GLU A 89 2.48 -0.05 2.19
N PRO A 90 1.63 0.42 1.27
CA PRO A 90 1.59 -0.09 -0.10
C PRO A 90 2.82 0.26 -0.93
N GLU A 91 3.47 1.40 -0.66
CA GLU A 91 4.64 1.85 -1.42
C GLU A 91 5.87 0.98 -1.15
N SER A 92 6.14 0.70 0.12
CA SER A 92 7.27 -0.12 0.55
C SER A 92 6.96 -1.63 0.52
N ARG A 93 5.67 -1.98 0.53
CA ARG A 93 5.12 -3.33 0.68
C ARG A 93 5.42 -3.96 2.05
N ASN A 94 5.48 -3.14 3.09
CA ASN A 94 5.73 -3.57 4.45
C ASN A 94 4.44 -3.71 5.25
N ILE A 95 4.39 -4.72 6.13
CA ILE A 95 3.37 -4.79 7.17
C ILE A 95 3.81 -3.86 8.30
N VAL A 96 2.97 -2.87 8.62
CA VAL A 96 3.19 -1.98 9.77
C VAL A 96 2.85 -2.74 11.06
N TRP A 97 1.69 -3.40 11.07
CA TRP A 97 1.29 -4.33 12.13
C TRP A 97 0.21 -5.28 11.64
N GLU A 98 0.07 -6.41 12.34
CA GLU A 98 -1.04 -7.34 12.18
C GLU A 98 -1.59 -7.78 13.55
N LYS A 99 -2.89 -8.07 13.59
CA LYS A 99 -3.60 -8.52 14.79
C LYS A 99 -4.57 -9.63 14.46
N ILE A 100 -4.60 -10.62 15.34
CA ILE A 100 -5.56 -11.71 15.34
C ILE A 100 -6.49 -11.50 16.52
N TYR A 101 -7.78 -11.52 16.24
CA TYR A 101 -8.85 -11.45 17.22
C TYR A 101 -9.56 -12.80 17.17
N SER A 102 -9.39 -13.59 18.21
CA SER A 102 -9.89 -14.95 18.25
C SER A 102 -10.70 -15.25 19.50
N THR A 103 -11.60 -16.22 19.34
CA THR A 103 -12.39 -16.87 20.38
C THR A 103 -12.11 -18.37 20.33
N ASN A 104 -13.01 -19.19 20.89
CA ASN A 104 -12.88 -20.65 20.87
C ASN A 104 -13.42 -21.30 19.58
N GLY A 105 -13.84 -20.50 18.60
CA GLY A 105 -14.35 -20.99 17.32
C GLY A 105 -14.04 -20.04 16.15
N PRO A 106 -14.66 -20.23 14.97
CA PRO A 106 -14.41 -19.40 13.82
C PRO A 106 -14.86 -17.95 14.01
N ASP A 107 -13.97 -17.02 13.75
CA ASP A 107 -14.22 -15.59 13.79
C ASP A 107 -13.83 -14.94 12.46
N ALA A 108 -14.50 -13.86 12.09
CA ALA A 108 -14.19 -13.14 10.87
C ALA A 108 -14.51 -11.65 10.98
N ALA A 109 -13.55 -10.82 10.57
CA ALA A 109 -13.77 -9.41 10.32
C ALA A 109 -14.31 -9.24 8.89
N LYS A 110 -15.52 -8.69 8.74
CA LYS A 110 -16.21 -8.58 7.44
C LYS A 110 -16.31 -7.16 6.92
N GLY A 111 -16.22 -6.15 7.80
CA GLY A 111 -16.27 -4.75 7.41
C GLY A 111 -15.37 -3.90 8.29
N VAL A 112 -14.80 -2.84 7.71
CA VAL A 112 -13.88 -1.94 8.39
C VAL A 112 -14.12 -0.48 8.00
N VAL A 113 -14.13 0.41 8.99
CA VAL A 113 -14.16 1.87 8.79
C VAL A 113 -13.19 2.56 9.73
N VAL A 114 -12.76 3.76 9.38
CA VAL A 114 -11.84 4.56 10.19
C VAL A 114 -12.52 5.86 10.57
N GLN A 115 -12.44 6.24 11.84
CA GLN A 115 -12.98 7.50 12.32
C GLN A 115 -12.22 7.98 13.56
N ASN A 116 -11.80 9.25 13.55
CA ASN A 116 -11.19 9.94 14.71
C ASN A 116 -10.00 9.20 15.33
N GLY A 117 -9.10 8.64 14.51
CA GLY A 117 -7.91 7.92 14.99
C GLY A 117 -8.19 6.50 15.48
N PHE A 118 -9.37 5.96 15.22
CA PHE A 118 -9.73 4.59 15.55
C PHE A 118 -10.19 3.84 14.31
N ILE A 119 -9.99 2.53 14.34
CA ILE A 119 -10.57 1.60 13.38
C ILE A 119 -11.78 0.95 14.04
N TYR A 120 -12.91 0.93 13.35
CA TYR A 120 -14.09 0.18 13.74
C TYR A 120 -14.23 -1.00 12.80
N MET A 121 -14.38 -2.18 13.38
CA MET A 121 -14.47 -3.44 12.65
C MET A 121 -15.75 -4.15 13.05
N ALA A 122 -16.50 -4.62 12.05
CA ALA A 122 -17.69 -5.44 12.26
C ALA A 122 -17.49 -6.83 11.67
N GLY A 123 -18.12 -7.83 12.30
CA GLY A 123 -17.93 -9.22 11.94
C GLY A 123 -18.76 -10.16 12.76
N TYR A 124 -18.38 -11.44 12.74
CA TYR A 124 -18.93 -12.43 13.66
C TYR A 124 -17.82 -13.14 14.41
N ALA A 125 -18.15 -13.58 15.62
CA ALA A 125 -17.35 -14.49 16.40
C ALA A 125 -18.16 -15.69 16.84
N GLN A 126 -17.54 -16.86 17.00
CA GLN A 126 -18.24 -18.05 17.46
C GLN A 126 -18.16 -18.20 18.98
N SER A 127 -19.31 -18.23 19.65
CA SER A 127 -19.36 -18.49 21.09
C SER A 127 -19.32 -19.99 21.41
N SER A 128 -19.21 -20.31 22.70
CA SER A 128 -18.99 -21.67 23.21
C SER A 128 -20.09 -22.67 22.82
N ASN A 129 -21.31 -22.19 22.55
CA ASN A 129 -22.43 -23.01 22.07
C ASN A 129 -22.48 -23.16 20.53
N ARG A 130 -21.42 -22.74 19.83
CA ARG A 130 -21.27 -22.72 18.38
C ARG A 130 -22.15 -21.71 17.62
N ALA A 131 -22.87 -20.83 18.32
CA ALA A 131 -23.57 -19.74 17.68
C ALA A 131 -22.58 -18.70 17.14
N ARG A 132 -22.91 -18.09 16.00
CA ARG A 132 -22.19 -16.92 15.49
C ARG A 132 -22.85 -15.67 16.05
N GLU A 133 -22.05 -14.84 16.69
CA GLU A 133 -22.48 -13.62 17.34
C GLU A 133 -21.88 -12.43 16.62
N MET A 134 -22.69 -11.42 16.36
CA MET A 134 -22.19 -10.21 15.73
C MET A 134 -21.36 -9.42 16.74
N PHE A 135 -20.27 -8.84 16.26
CA PHE A 135 -19.47 -7.91 17.04
C PHE A 135 -19.23 -6.62 16.28
N VAL A 136 -19.01 -5.56 17.05
CA VAL A 136 -18.32 -4.35 16.60
C VAL A 136 -17.18 -4.08 17.58
N LEU A 137 -15.96 -4.02 17.06
CA LEU A 137 -14.76 -3.67 17.81
C LEU A 137 -14.29 -2.28 17.41
N LYS A 138 -13.87 -1.51 18.41
CA LYS A 138 -13.11 -0.27 18.25
C LYS A 138 -11.67 -0.56 18.64
N VAL A 139 -10.75 -0.38 17.71
CA VAL A 139 -9.33 -0.65 17.90
C VAL A 139 -8.49 0.59 17.64
N ASP A 140 -7.36 0.68 18.33
CA ASP A 140 -6.40 1.76 18.15
C ASP A 140 -5.71 1.65 16.78
N ILE A 141 -5.60 2.76 16.06
CA ILE A 141 -5.03 2.78 14.71
C ILE A 141 -3.50 2.58 14.69
N SER A 142 -2.83 2.87 15.82
CA SER A 142 -1.37 2.83 15.92
C SER A 142 -0.86 1.40 16.05
N ASP A 143 -1.60 0.52 16.74
CA ASP A 143 -1.14 -0.82 17.04
C ASP A 143 -2.21 -1.93 16.91
N GLY A 144 -3.47 -1.58 16.62
CA GLY A 144 -4.58 -2.54 16.53
C GLY A 144 -5.02 -3.12 17.88
N SER A 145 -4.66 -2.52 19.01
CA SER A 145 -5.17 -2.94 20.32
C SER A 145 -6.66 -2.64 20.46
N ILE A 146 -7.42 -3.51 21.15
CA ILE A 146 -8.84 -3.25 21.43
C ILE A 146 -8.95 -2.12 22.46
N VAL A 147 -9.63 -1.04 22.08
CA VAL A 147 -9.93 0.11 22.94
C VAL A 147 -11.35 0.04 23.49
N GLY A 148 -12.24 -0.66 22.79
CA GLY A 148 -13.60 -0.95 23.24
C GLY A 148 -14.36 -1.78 22.22
N GLY A 149 -15.59 -2.15 22.53
CA GLY A 149 -16.42 -2.91 21.62
C GLY A 149 -17.62 -3.52 22.30
N THR A 150 -18.55 -4.00 21.49
CA THR A 150 -19.71 -4.76 21.96
C THR A 150 -19.91 -5.97 21.06
N SER A 151 -20.42 -7.04 21.64
CA SER A 151 -20.88 -8.22 20.92
C SER A 151 -22.23 -8.60 21.50
N THR A 152 -23.09 -9.21 20.68
CA THR A 152 -24.47 -9.48 21.09
C THR A 152 -24.57 -10.44 22.29
N ASN A 153 -23.49 -11.15 22.66
CA ASN A 153 -23.43 -12.07 23.81
C ASN A 153 -21.99 -12.29 24.39
N ALA A 154 -21.13 -11.25 24.31
CA ALA A 154 -19.82 -11.16 24.98
C ALA A 154 -18.64 -12.01 24.44
N ALA A 155 -18.60 -12.29 23.13
CA ALA A 155 -17.43 -12.90 22.47
C ALA A 155 -16.13 -12.08 22.65
N TYR A 156 -16.23 -10.74 22.60
CA TYR A 156 -15.16 -9.81 22.95
C TYR A 156 -15.73 -8.87 24.00
N GLY A 157 -15.05 -8.81 25.17
CA GLY A 157 -15.56 -8.24 26.42
C GLY A 157 -16.45 -7.01 26.24
N SER A 158 -17.72 -7.14 26.59
CA SER A 158 -18.66 -6.02 26.61
C SER A 158 -18.35 -5.11 27.79
N SER A 159 -17.68 -3.99 27.58
CA SER A 159 -17.79 -2.85 28.50
C SER A 159 -18.99 -2.03 28.07
N ASN A 160 -20.19 -2.50 28.44
CA ASN A 160 -21.36 -1.64 28.46
C ASN A 160 -21.08 -0.52 29.48
N GLN A 161 -20.85 0.70 29.01
CA GLN A 161 -21.16 1.90 29.78
C GLN A 161 -22.45 2.49 29.24
#